data_AF-A0A8J3J595-F1
#
_entry.id   AF-A0A8J3J595-F1
#
_cell.length_a   1.000
_cell.length_b   1.000
_cell.length_c   1.000
_cell.angle_alpha   90.00
_cell.angle_beta   90.00
_cell.angle_gamma   90.00
#
_symmetry.space_group_name_H-M   'P 1'
#
loop_
_entity.id
_entity.type
_entity.pdbx_description
1 polymer ?
#
loop_
_entity_poly.entity_id
_entity_poly.type
_entity_poly.pdbx_seq_one_letter_code
_entity_poly.pdbx_strand_id
1 'polypeptide(L)'
;MPAWERFRVRLLGPVEVRNGATFHTVRGVPAALLSILALPAGRRRHVTALHRMLWDGRVTRNAVQGQVSKLRKCGLDVRHDDGYYWLAGMSGDDVDAAYFQQRVGELGGDVSADEAHALLELWRDDPRVLHDRLDAGFWQPVFRARDALVERIAAVPDAVRARIGALPDFLDMFPGDPALGALRAGPDPIARPEAKRILVVDDEHGDDIAMMLFRYDCTVVRGIAEWKRLWAAGPLRFDLAIVDRHLGSAVDESGFAILDALRGSPFPRMLITADRQAGDMSDLLDRYDLATVFHKHDGGAPLSDLLDTVRRLVDEQ
;
A
#
# COMPACT_ATOMS: atom_id res chain seq x y z
N MET A 1 -4.27 31.06 -8.49
CA MET A 1 -5.29 30.00 -8.37
C MET A 1 -4.56 28.71 -8.07
N PRO A 2 -4.92 28.00 -7.00
CA PRO A 2 -4.34 26.71 -6.68
C PRO A 2 -4.54 25.68 -7.81
N ALA A 3 -3.55 24.82 -8.04
CA ALA A 3 -3.57 23.85 -9.13
C ALA A 3 -4.79 22.91 -9.08
N TRP A 4 -5.31 22.66 -7.88
CA TRP A 4 -6.46 21.79 -7.66
C TRP A 4 -7.79 22.37 -8.17
N GLU A 5 -7.93 23.68 -8.36
CA GLU A 5 -9.19 24.32 -8.80
C GLU A 5 -9.65 23.92 -10.19
N ARG A 6 -8.74 23.51 -11.08
CA ARG A 6 -9.07 23.18 -12.48
C ARG A 6 -9.76 21.82 -12.66
N PHE A 7 -9.63 20.90 -11.71
CA PHE A 7 -10.15 19.54 -11.86
C PHE A 7 -11.68 19.48 -11.72
N ARG A 8 -12.31 18.66 -12.56
CA ARG A 8 -13.76 18.38 -12.47
C ARG A 8 -14.06 17.33 -11.41
N VAL A 9 -13.17 16.36 -11.23
CA VAL A 9 -13.27 15.32 -10.21
C VAL A 9 -11.99 15.27 -9.42
N ARG A 10 -12.12 15.15 -8.10
CA ARG A 10 -11.00 15.07 -7.20
C ARG A 10 -11.10 13.85 -6.31
N LEU A 11 -10.04 13.05 -6.28
CA LEU A 11 -9.98 11.71 -5.67
C LEU A 11 -8.81 11.57 -4.69
N LEU A 12 -7.79 12.44 -4.76
CA LEU A 12 -6.64 12.43 -3.84
C LEU A 12 -7.01 13.09 -2.49
N GLY A 13 -8.00 12.51 -1.80
CA GLY A 13 -8.58 13.01 -0.55
C GLY A 13 -10.09 12.73 -0.52
N PRO A 14 -10.90 13.58 0.16
CA PRO A 14 -12.34 13.52 0.03
C PRO A 14 -12.75 13.60 -1.44
N VAL A 15 -13.70 12.75 -1.86
CA VAL A 15 -14.14 12.74 -3.26
C VAL A 15 -15.01 13.97 -3.49
N GLU A 16 -14.58 14.82 -4.41
CA GLU A 16 -15.29 16.05 -4.75
C GLU A 16 -15.57 16.13 -6.25
N VAL A 17 -16.72 16.71 -6.58
CA VAL A 17 -17.13 16.99 -7.96
C VAL A 17 -17.34 18.49 -8.12
N ARG A 18 -16.74 19.05 -9.16
CA ARG A 18 -17.00 20.43 -9.57
C ARG A 18 -18.30 20.53 -10.35
N ASN A 19 -19.19 21.41 -9.90
CA ASN A 19 -20.40 21.80 -10.62
C ASN A 19 -20.43 23.32 -10.73
N GLY A 20 -20.02 23.86 -11.88
CA GLY A 20 -19.80 25.30 -12.05
C GLY A 20 -18.64 25.81 -11.18
N ALA A 21 -18.91 26.76 -10.30
CA ALA A 21 -17.91 27.39 -9.42
C ALA A 21 -17.72 26.65 -8.07
N THR A 22 -18.58 25.69 -7.75
CA THR A 22 -18.58 25.03 -6.44
C THR A 22 -18.13 23.57 -6.53
N PHE A 23 -17.53 23.09 -5.43
CA PHE A 23 -17.24 21.68 -5.22
C PHE A 23 -18.29 21.05 -4.31
N HIS A 24 -18.72 19.85 -4.67
CA HIS A 24 -19.64 19.04 -3.87
C HIS A 24 -18.92 17.77 -3.42
N THR A 25 -18.86 17.55 -2.11
CA THR A 25 -18.34 16.29 -1.57
C THR A 25 -19.32 15.15 -1.82
N VAL A 26 -18.81 14.06 -2.39
CA VAL A 26 -19.52 12.80 -2.60
C VAL A 26 -19.03 11.79 -1.57
N ARG A 27 -19.94 11.05 -0.93
CA ARG A 27 -19.61 10.12 0.16
C ARG A 27 -20.19 8.74 -0.06
N GLY A 28 -19.61 7.73 0.60
CA GLY A 28 -20.09 6.35 0.59
C GLY A 28 -20.05 5.70 -0.78
N VAL A 29 -21.06 4.90 -1.11
CA VAL A 29 -21.10 4.13 -2.36
C VAL A 29 -21.03 5.00 -3.64
N PRO A 30 -21.70 6.16 -3.74
CA PRO A 30 -21.49 7.08 -4.85
C PRO A 30 -20.03 7.51 -5.03
N ALA A 31 -19.30 7.76 -3.95
CA ALA A 31 -17.89 8.16 -4.01
C ALA A 31 -17.03 7.02 -4.58
N ALA A 32 -17.20 5.81 -4.05
CA ALA A 32 -16.51 4.63 -4.56
C ALA A 32 -16.84 4.35 -6.03
N LEU A 33 -18.11 4.48 -6.44
CA LEU A 33 -18.51 4.34 -7.84
C LEU A 33 -17.85 5.39 -8.73
N LEU A 34 -17.81 6.65 -8.28
CA LEU A 34 -17.16 7.72 -9.01
C LEU A 34 -15.67 7.43 -9.19
N SER A 35 -14.95 7.02 -8.13
CA SER A 35 -13.55 6.63 -8.23
C SER A 35 -13.32 5.55 -9.28
N ILE A 36 -14.15 4.49 -9.30
CA ILE A 36 -14.03 3.38 -10.29
C ILE A 36 -14.28 3.85 -11.73
N LEU A 37 -15.22 4.77 -11.93
CA LEU A 37 -15.55 5.31 -13.24
C LEU A 37 -14.53 6.36 -13.72
N ALA A 38 -13.89 7.07 -12.79
CA ALA A 38 -12.90 8.10 -13.07
C ALA A 38 -11.48 7.53 -13.24
N LEU A 39 -11.19 6.34 -12.71
CA LEU A 39 -9.86 5.71 -12.79
C LEU A 39 -9.89 4.31 -13.47
N PRO A 40 -9.12 4.12 -14.57
CA PRO A 40 -8.49 5.15 -15.40
C PRO A 40 -9.55 5.93 -16.18
N ALA A 41 -9.26 7.20 -16.45
CA ALA A 41 -10.18 8.12 -17.15
C ALA A 41 -10.58 7.60 -18.54
N GLY A 42 -11.83 7.87 -18.94
CA GLY A 42 -12.38 7.47 -20.24
C GLY A 42 -12.71 5.98 -20.39
N ARG A 43 -12.43 5.13 -19.40
CA ARG A 43 -12.67 3.68 -19.50
C ARG A 43 -14.15 3.33 -19.25
N ARG A 44 -14.71 2.51 -20.16
CA ARG A 44 -16.02 1.86 -19.95
C ARG A 44 -15.91 0.74 -18.92
N ARG A 45 -16.88 0.67 -18.00
CA ARG A 45 -16.97 -0.36 -16.96
C ARG A 45 -18.27 -1.12 -17.07
N HIS A 46 -18.19 -2.44 -17.22
CA HIS A 46 -19.37 -3.28 -17.28
C HIS A 46 -20.09 -3.31 -15.92
N VAL A 47 -21.42 -3.30 -15.94
CA VAL A 47 -22.28 -3.24 -14.74
C VAL A 47 -22.00 -4.38 -13.77
N THR A 48 -21.66 -5.57 -14.28
CA THR A 48 -21.34 -6.73 -13.44
C THR A 48 -20.01 -6.54 -12.69
N ALA A 49 -19.03 -5.87 -13.31
CA ALA A 49 -17.75 -5.57 -12.66
C ALA A 49 -17.94 -4.50 -11.57
N LEU A 50 -18.70 -3.44 -11.86
CA LEU A 50 -19.06 -2.42 -10.87
C LEU A 50 -19.80 -3.04 -9.69
N HIS A 51 -20.69 -3.97 -9.96
CA HIS A 51 -21.46 -4.67 -8.92
C HIS A 51 -20.55 -5.47 -7.97
N ARG A 52 -19.58 -6.20 -8.53
CA ARG A 52 -18.60 -6.96 -7.77
C ARG A 52 -17.74 -6.04 -6.91
N MET A 53 -17.21 -4.97 -7.49
CA MET A 53 -16.28 -4.06 -6.80
C MET A 53 -16.95 -3.28 -5.65
N LEU A 54 -18.23 -2.93 -5.76
CA LEU A 54 -18.90 -2.05 -4.79
C LEU A 54 -19.66 -2.79 -3.70
N TRP A 55 -20.10 -4.02 -3.96
CA TRP A 55 -20.98 -4.75 -3.06
C TRP A 55 -20.72 -6.25 -2.98
N ASP A 56 -19.62 -6.76 -3.54
CA ASP A 56 -19.26 -8.17 -3.45
C ASP A 56 -20.39 -9.12 -3.88
N GLY A 57 -21.18 -8.72 -4.89
CA GLY A 57 -22.28 -9.52 -5.41
C GLY A 57 -23.58 -9.53 -4.59
N ARG A 58 -23.67 -8.80 -3.46
CA ARG A 58 -24.77 -8.96 -2.49
C ARG A 58 -26.06 -8.16 -2.76
N VAL A 59 -26.12 -7.32 -3.79
CA VAL A 59 -27.31 -6.49 -4.09
C VAL A 59 -27.91 -6.78 -5.47
N THR A 60 -29.05 -6.14 -5.74
CA THR A 60 -29.73 -6.23 -7.04
C THR A 60 -29.02 -5.36 -8.08
N ARG A 61 -29.12 -5.74 -9.36
CA ARG A 61 -28.54 -4.99 -10.49
C ARG A 61 -28.99 -3.51 -10.55
N ASN A 62 -30.17 -3.20 -10.01
CA ASN A 62 -30.72 -1.83 -9.98
C ASN A 62 -29.97 -0.89 -9.03
N ALA A 63 -29.13 -1.42 -8.12
CA ALA A 63 -28.35 -0.62 -7.17
C ALA A 63 -27.38 0.33 -7.87
N VAL A 64 -26.76 -0.10 -8.98
CA VAL A 64 -25.82 0.73 -9.78
C VAL A 64 -26.55 1.94 -10.37
N GLN A 65 -27.70 1.74 -11.01
CA GLN A 65 -28.47 2.82 -11.63
C GLN A 65 -28.90 3.89 -10.59
N GLY A 66 -29.25 3.46 -9.38
CA GLY A 66 -29.56 4.36 -8.27
C GLY A 66 -28.39 5.26 -7.88
N GLN A 67 -27.17 4.71 -7.76
CA GLN A 67 -25.98 5.52 -7.46
C GLN A 67 -25.55 6.40 -8.65
N VAL A 68 -25.67 5.91 -9.89
CA VAL A 68 -25.43 6.70 -11.10
C VAL A 68 -26.35 7.92 -11.15
N SER A 69 -27.61 7.76 -10.76
CA SER A 69 -28.57 8.86 -10.70
C SER A 69 -28.16 9.94 -9.70
N LYS A 70 -27.51 9.56 -8.58
CA LYS A 70 -26.94 10.53 -7.62
C LYS A 70 -25.74 11.27 -8.22
N LEU A 71 -24.83 10.55 -8.90
CA LEU A 71 -23.69 11.18 -9.58
C LEU A 71 -24.13 12.18 -10.65
N ARG A 72 -25.18 11.86 -11.41
CA ARG A 72 -25.77 12.80 -12.39
C ARG A 72 -26.33 14.06 -11.73
N LYS A 73 -26.95 13.96 -10.55
CA LYS A 73 -27.40 15.13 -9.76
C LYS A 73 -26.25 16.01 -9.29
N CYS A 74 -25.03 15.48 -9.19
CA CYS A 74 -23.81 16.25 -8.93
C CYS A 74 -23.24 16.94 -10.18
N GLY A 75 -23.91 16.86 -11.34
CA GLY A 75 -23.45 17.50 -12.58
C GLY A 75 -22.51 16.65 -13.44
N LEU A 76 -22.40 15.35 -13.16
CA LEU A 76 -21.60 14.42 -13.96
C LEU A 76 -22.39 13.83 -15.12
N ASP A 77 -21.79 13.80 -16.31
CA ASP A 77 -22.36 13.13 -17.48
C ASP A 77 -21.99 11.63 -17.49
N VAL A 78 -22.66 10.86 -16.64
CA VAL A 78 -22.50 9.40 -16.61
C VAL A 78 -23.36 8.78 -17.70
N ARG A 79 -22.75 8.18 -18.72
CA ARG A 79 -23.45 7.49 -19.81
C ARG A 79 -23.58 6.00 -19.53
N HIS A 80 -24.57 5.39 -20.16
CA HIS A 80 -24.83 3.96 -20.07
C HIS A 80 -25.25 3.44 -21.45
N ASP A 81 -24.62 2.36 -21.89
CA ASP A 81 -24.91 1.68 -23.15
C ASP A 81 -24.41 0.24 -23.08
N ASP A 82 -25.24 -0.70 -23.53
CA ASP A 82 -24.99 -2.15 -23.55
C ASP A 82 -24.42 -2.73 -22.23
N GLY A 83 -24.96 -2.29 -21.09
CA GLY A 83 -24.50 -2.74 -19.78
C GLY A 83 -23.17 -2.12 -19.33
N TYR A 84 -22.61 -1.16 -20.05
CA TYR A 84 -21.41 -0.42 -19.66
C TYR A 84 -21.74 0.98 -19.17
N TYR A 85 -21.00 1.46 -18.17
CA TYR A 85 -21.04 2.83 -17.67
C TYR A 85 -19.69 3.52 -17.85
N TRP A 86 -19.70 4.83 -18.11
CA TRP A 86 -18.51 5.68 -18.18
C TRP A 86 -18.85 7.15 -17.96
N LEU A 87 -17.83 7.97 -17.67
CA LEU A 87 -17.94 9.42 -17.61
C LEU A 87 -17.65 10.00 -19.00
N ALA A 88 -18.66 10.60 -19.63
CA ALA A 88 -18.51 11.19 -20.96
C ALA A 88 -17.84 12.57 -20.90
N GLY A 89 -16.98 12.84 -21.89
CA GLY A 89 -16.25 14.10 -22.00
C GLY A 89 -15.31 14.36 -20.82
N MET A 90 -14.79 13.30 -20.18
CA MET A 90 -13.82 13.38 -19.09
C MET A 90 -12.50 12.78 -19.55
N SER A 91 -11.45 13.60 -19.57
CA SER A 91 -10.07 13.18 -19.85
C SER A 91 -9.30 12.91 -18.56
N GLY A 92 -8.04 12.47 -18.68
CA GLY A 92 -7.13 12.35 -17.54
C GLY A 92 -6.87 13.68 -16.84
N ASP A 93 -6.86 14.78 -17.59
CA ASP A 93 -6.62 16.14 -17.04
C ASP A 93 -7.78 16.66 -16.18
N ASP A 94 -8.96 16.07 -16.31
CA ASP A 94 -10.15 16.43 -15.54
C ASP A 94 -10.18 15.78 -14.13
N VAL A 95 -9.31 14.81 -13.87
CA VAL A 95 -9.28 13.98 -12.65
C VAL A 95 -7.91 14.12 -11.96
N ASP A 96 -7.86 14.67 -10.74
CA ASP A 96 -6.60 14.96 -10.04
C ASP A 96 -5.64 13.75 -9.94
N ALA A 97 -6.17 12.56 -9.61
CA ALA A 97 -5.38 11.34 -9.49
C ALA A 97 -4.84 10.86 -10.85
N ALA A 98 -5.63 10.93 -11.92
CA ALA A 98 -5.16 10.53 -13.25
C ALA A 98 -4.11 11.52 -13.78
N TYR A 99 -4.35 12.82 -13.62
CA TYR A 99 -3.38 13.86 -13.92
C TYR A 99 -2.09 13.68 -13.13
N PHE A 100 -2.17 13.43 -11.82
CA PHE A 100 -1.00 13.17 -10.98
C PHE A 100 -0.16 12.01 -11.53
N GLN A 101 -0.79 10.87 -11.82
CA GLN A 101 -0.10 9.71 -12.39
C GLN A 101 0.59 10.02 -13.71
N GLN A 102 -0.11 10.70 -14.62
CA GLN A 102 0.43 11.10 -15.91
C GLN A 102 1.63 12.03 -15.74
N ARG A 103 1.49 13.09 -14.93
CA ARG A 103 2.55 14.08 -14.73
C ARG A 103 3.78 13.48 -14.10
N VAL A 104 3.64 12.60 -13.10
CA VAL A 104 4.79 11.90 -12.53
C VAL A 104 5.48 10.99 -13.56
N GLY A 105 4.71 10.35 -14.45
CA GLY A 105 5.26 9.56 -15.54
C GLY A 105 6.00 10.38 -16.59
N GLU A 106 5.64 11.66 -16.75
CA GLU A 106 6.26 12.62 -17.67
C GLU A 106 7.46 13.37 -17.05
N LEU A 107 7.69 13.24 -15.73
CA LEU A 107 8.84 13.86 -15.08
C LEU A 107 10.14 13.26 -15.63
N GLY A 108 11.08 14.15 -15.97
CA GLY A 108 12.46 13.80 -16.29
C GLY A 108 13.24 13.30 -15.06
N GLY A 109 14.57 13.20 -15.21
CA GLY A 109 15.46 12.79 -14.11
C GLY A 109 15.49 13.80 -12.96
N ASP A 110 15.47 15.09 -13.28
CA ASP A 110 15.50 16.17 -12.28
C ASP A 110 14.10 16.75 -12.08
N VAL A 111 13.59 16.70 -10.84
CA VAL A 111 12.32 17.34 -10.45
C VAL A 111 12.60 18.71 -9.83
N SER A 112 11.95 19.76 -10.34
CA SER A 112 12.06 21.09 -9.72
C SER A 112 11.21 21.18 -8.45
N ALA A 113 11.58 22.10 -7.54
CA ALA A 113 10.82 22.32 -6.31
C ALA A 113 9.36 22.74 -6.59
N ASP A 114 9.13 23.55 -7.62
CA ASP A 114 7.81 24.07 -7.98
C ASP A 114 6.92 22.95 -8.58
N GLU A 115 7.49 22.07 -9.40
CA GLU A 115 6.76 20.91 -9.93
C GLU A 115 6.41 19.91 -8.83
N ALA A 116 7.37 19.60 -7.95
CA ALA A 116 7.12 18.74 -6.80
C ALA A 116 6.03 19.33 -5.90
N HIS A 117 6.12 20.64 -5.59
CA HIS A 117 5.11 21.36 -4.81
C HIS A 117 3.72 21.22 -5.44
N ALA A 118 3.58 21.56 -6.72
CA ALA A 118 2.30 21.52 -7.43
C ALA A 118 1.69 20.10 -7.48
N LEU A 119 2.51 19.05 -7.53
CA LEU A 119 2.05 17.66 -7.51
C LEU A 119 1.65 17.19 -6.11
N LEU A 120 2.42 17.57 -5.08
CA LEU A 120 2.08 17.24 -3.69
C LEU A 120 0.81 17.96 -3.23
N GLU A 121 0.59 19.22 -3.64
CA GLU A 121 -0.64 19.98 -3.33
C GLU A 121 -1.94 19.35 -3.86
N LEU A 122 -1.85 18.38 -4.79
CA LEU A 122 -3.03 17.67 -5.26
C LEU A 122 -3.63 16.76 -4.17
N TRP A 123 -2.80 16.31 -3.23
CA TRP A 123 -3.20 15.45 -2.12
C TRP A 123 -3.82 16.29 -1.01
N ARG A 124 -4.97 15.82 -0.52
CA ARG A 124 -5.73 16.44 0.57
C ARG A 124 -5.92 15.49 1.75
N ASP A 125 -5.75 14.18 1.54
CA ASP A 125 -5.82 13.11 2.54
C ASP A 125 -5.37 11.75 1.93
N ASP A 126 -5.31 10.67 2.72
CA ASP A 126 -5.08 9.30 2.24
C ASP A 126 -6.37 8.67 1.68
N PRO A 127 -6.50 8.48 0.34
CA PRO A 127 -7.70 7.89 -0.26
C PRO A 127 -7.93 6.43 0.15
N ARG A 128 -6.91 5.69 0.61
CA ARG A 128 -7.08 4.31 1.10
C ARG A 128 -7.87 4.27 2.40
N VAL A 129 -7.69 5.29 3.25
CA VAL A 129 -8.42 5.44 4.51
C VAL A 129 -9.83 5.95 4.25
N LEU A 130 -9.99 6.93 3.36
CA LEU A 130 -11.29 7.53 3.08
C LEU A 130 -12.23 6.65 2.25
N HIS A 131 -11.68 5.73 1.43
CA HIS A 131 -12.43 4.89 0.51
C HIS A 131 -12.28 3.40 0.83
N ASP A 132 -12.55 3.04 2.08
CA ASP A 132 -12.50 1.67 2.64
C ASP A 132 -13.28 0.60 1.85
N ARG A 133 -14.24 1.01 1.03
CA ARG A 133 -15.01 0.14 0.13
C ARG A 133 -14.24 -0.34 -1.08
N LEU A 134 -13.16 0.32 -1.44
CA LEU A 134 -12.32 -0.05 -2.57
C LEU A 134 -11.14 -0.86 -2.05
N ASP A 135 -10.86 -1.97 -2.70
CA ASP A 135 -9.69 -2.79 -2.41
C ASP A 135 -8.39 -1.95 -2.48
N ALA A 136 -7.42 -2.26 -1.63
CA ALA A 136 -6.14 -1.55 -1.60
C ALA A 136 -5.42 -1.58 -2.97
N GLY A 137 -5.56 -2.69 -3.70
CA GLY A 137 -5.02 -2.84 -5.06
C GLY A 137 -5.61 -1.88 -6.08
N PHE A 138 -6.82 -1.35 -5.85
CA PHE A 138 -7.42 -0.33 -6.74
C PHE A 138 -6.56 0.95 -6.80
N TRP A 139 -6.01 1.36 -5.66
CA TRP A 139 -5.21 2.58 -5.54
C TRP A 139 -3.75 2.38 -5.92
N GLN A 140 -3.30 1.13 -6.08
CA GLN A 140 -1.90 0.80 -6.34
C GLN A 140 -1.27 1.61 -7.49
N PRO A 141 -1.93 1.84 -8.65
CA PRO A 141 -1.33 2.65 -9.72
C PRO A 141 -1.06 4.11 -9.31
N VAL A 142 -1.91 4.69 -8.45
CA VAL A 142 -1.74 6.07 -7.94
C VAL A 142 -0.60 6.11 -6.93
N PHE A 143 -0.53 5.12 -6.04
CA PHE A 143 0.52 5.03 -5.02
C PHE A 143 1.89 4.70 -5.63
N ARG A 144 1.97 3.89 -6.69
CA ARG A 144 3.23 3.72 -7.43
C ARG A 144 3.74 5.04 -8.00
N ALA A 145 2.86 5.87 -8.55
CA ALA A 145 3.24 7.21 -9.00
C ALA A 145 3.67 8.09 -7.82
N ARG A 146 2.99 8.00 -6.69
CA ARG A 146 3.37 8.73 -5.46
C ARG A 146 4.77 8.36 -5.01
N ASP A 147 5.06 7.07 -4.91
CA ASP A 147 6.35 6.58 -4.43
C ASP A 147 7.47 6.97 -5.39
N ALA A 148 7.21 6.92 -6.70
CA ALA A 148 8.15 7.40 -7.71
C ALA A 148 8.40 8.93 -7.66
N LEU A 149 7.41 9.74 -7.27
CA LEU A 149 7.62 11.18 -7.02
C LEU A 149 8.46 11.40 -5.75
N VAL A 150 8.11 10.68 -4.68
CA VAL A 150 8.79 10.74 -3.39
C VAL A 150 10.27 10.37 -3.52
N GLU A 151 10.59 9.32 -4.26
CA GLU A 151 11.97 8.91 -4.54
C GLU A 151 12.77 10.02 -5.25
N ARG A 152 12.16 10.67 -6.27
CA ARG A 152 12.79 11.81 -6.94
C ARG A 152 13.01 13.00 -6.01
N ILE A 153 12.03 13.32 -5.17
CA ILE A 153 12.16 14.37 -4.14
C ILE A 153 13.23 14.01 -3.10
N ALA A 154 13.41 12.71 -2.80
CA ALA A 154 14.45 12.25 -1.89
C ALA A 154 15.84 12.45 -2.50
N ALA A 155 15.96 12.34 -3.82
CA ALA A 155 17.21 12.46 -4.57
C ALA A 155 17.65 13.91 -4.85
N VAL A 156 16.74 14.92 -4.81
CA VAL A 156 17.14 16.31 -5.05
C VAL A 156 17.94 16.88 -3.87
N PRO A 157 18.82 17.89 -4.10
CA PRO A 157 19.56 18.54 -3.02
C PRO A 157 18.66 19.13 -1.93
N ASP A 158 19.12 19.13 -0.68
CA ASP A 158 18.36 19.67 0.46
C ASP A 158 17.86 21.10 0.25
N ALA A 159 18.68 21.95 -0.38
CA ALA A 159 18.30 23.33 -0.68
C ALA A 159 17.09 23.42 -1.64
N VAL A 160 16.93 22.45 -2.55
CA VAL A 160 15.76 22.35 -3.45
C VAL A 160 14.58 21.77 -2.67
N ARG A 161 14.80 20.70 -1.93
CA ARG A 161 13.77 20.05 -1.10
C ARG A 161 13.15 21.00 -0.09
N ALA A 162 13.94 21.83 0.59
CA ALA A 162 13.48 22.83 1.55
C ALA A 162 12.57 23.91 0.94
N ARG A 163 12.57 24.07 -0.40
CA ARG A 163 11.68 25.00 -1.10
C ARG A 163 10.33 24.38 -1.48
N ILE A 164 10.15 23.07 -1.28
CA ILE A 164 8.89 22.38 -1.60
C ILE A 164 7.89 22.66 -0.47
N GLY A 165 7.16 23.76 -0.59
CA GLY A 165 6.28 24.24 0.48
C GLY A 165 5.18 23.26 0.92
N ALA A 166 4.71 22.39 0.04
CA ALA A 166 3.64 21.42 0.31
C ALA A 166 4.13 20.11 0.94
N LEU A 167 5.46 19.96 1.09
CA LEU A 167 6.04 18.72 1.60
C LEU A 167 5.65 18.42 3.05
N PRO A 168 5.69 19.37 4.01
CA PRO A 168 5.28 19.09 5.39
C PRO A 168 3.84 18.58 5.51
N ASP A 169 2.88 19.31 4.93
CA ASP A 169 1.45 18.92 4.95
C ASP A 169 1.25 17.54 4.32
N PHE A 170 1.94 17.26 3.21
CA PHE A 170 1.89 15.95 2.58
C PHE A 170 2.45 14.84 3.49
N LEU A 171 3.56 15.07 4.19
CA LEU A 171 4.11 14.08 5.12
C LEU A 171 3.18 13.80 6.31
N ASP A 172 2.45 14.82 6.77
CA ASP A 172 1.50 14.74 7.88
C ASP A 172 0.23 13.95 7.51
N MET A 173 -0.16 13.91 6.22
CA MET A 173 -1.28 13.07 5.74
C MET A 173 -0.98 11.57 5.84
N PHE A 174 0.30 11.18 5.92
CA PHE A 174 0.74 9.80 5.81
C PHE A 174 1.67 9.37 6.95
N PRO A 175 1.38 9.66 8.24
CA PRO A 175 2.36 9.64 9.33
C PRO A 175 3.03 8.27 9.54
N GLY A 176 2.34 7.19 9.13
CA GLY A 176 2.81 5.82 9.19
C GLY A 176 3.54 5.33 7.94
N ASP A 177 3.62 6.09 6.85
CA ASP A 177 3.94 5.53 5.54
C ASP A 177 5.44 5.35 5.27
N PRO A 178 5.86 4.16 4.80
CA PRO A 178 7.23 3.83 4.43
C PRO A 178 7.94 4.76 3.51
N ALA A 179 7.27 5.05 2.40
CA ALA A 179 7.95 5.58 1.23
C ALA A 179 8.51 6.96 1.58
N LEU A 180 7.86 7.61 2.55
CA LEU A 180 8.14 8.94 3.05
C LEU A 180 9.24 8.97 4.13
N GLY A 181 9.72 7.83 4.60
CA GLY A 181 10.73 7.74 5.65
C GLY A 181 12.03 8.49 5.29
N ALA A 182 12.47 8.41 4.03
CA ALA A 182 13.63 9.16 3.54
C ALA A 182 13.43 10.68 3.60
N LEU A 183 12.19 11.16 3.38
CA LEU A 183 11.86 12.59 3.42
C LEU A 183 11.69 13.12 4.85
N ARG A 184 11.29 12.26 5.81
CA ARG A 184 11.14 12.63 7.23
C ARG A 184 12.45 12.72 7.99
N ALA A 185 13.47 11.97 7.58
CA ALA A 185 14.73 11.87 8.31
C ALA A 185 15.54 13.18 8.36
N GLY A 186 15.15 14.21 7.60
CA GLY A 186 15.89 15.47 7.52
C GLY A 186 17.32 15.30 6.96
N PRO A 187 18.14 16.37 6.95
CA PRO A 187 19.49 16.38 6.38
C PRO A 187 20.54 15.59 7.17
N ASP A 188 20.15 14.84 8.20
CA ASP A 188 21.10 14.13 9.06
C ASP A 188 20.93 12.61 8.95
N PRO A 189 21.66 11.95 8.02
CA PRO A 189 21.65 10.50 7.87
C PRO A 189 22.30 9.78 9.07
N ILE A 190 22.96 10.51 9.98
CA ILE A 190 23.86 9.94 10.99
C ILE A 190 23.12 9.44 12.24
N ALA A 191 21.83 9.75 12.39
CA ALA A 191 21.04 9.30 13.54
C ALA A 191 19.77 8.53 13.15
N ARG A 192 19.87 7.58 12.20
CA ARG A 192 18.99 6.41 12.32
C ARG A 192 19.51 5.60 13.51
N PRO A 193 18.74 5.34 14.58
CA PRO A 193 19.00 4.11 15.33
C PRO A 193 19.07 3.00 14.28
N GLU A 194 20.17 2.23 14.25
CA GLU A 194 20.44 1.23 13.21
C GLU A 194 19.15 0.48 12.90
N ALA A 195 18.64 0.63 11.67
CA ALA A 195 17.34 0.08 11.31
C ALA A 195 17.38 -1.41 11.60
N LYS A 196 16.53 -1.83 12.55
CA LYS A 196 16.49 -3.21 13.03
C LYS A 196 16.30 -4.14 11.83
N ARG A 197 17.10 -5.21 11.78
CA ARG A 197 17.24 -6.06 10.60
C ARG A 197 16.35 -7.28 10.74
N ILE A 198 15.46 -7.52 9.79
CA ILE A 198 14.53 -8.65 9.84
C ILE A 198 14.85 -9.63 8.72
N LEU A 199 15.03 -10.90 9.06
CA LEU A 199 15.09 -11.98 8.09
C LEU A 199 13.65 -12.46 7.81
N VAL A 200 13.20 -12.37 6.56
CA VAL A 200 11.91 -12.92 6.12
C VAL A 200 12.18 -14.11 5.22
N VAL A 201 11.68 -15.29 5.59
CA VAL A 201 11.83 -16.52 4.82
C VAL A 201 10.46 -17.00 4.38
N ASP A 202 10.04 -16.63 3.18
CA ASP A 202 8.74 -16.95 2.59
C ASP A 202 8.91 -16.88 1.05
N ASP A 203 8.42 -17.88 0.32
CA ASP A 203 8.59 -18.01 -1.13
C ASP A 203 7.54 -17.21 -1.93
N GLU A 204 6.31 -17.13 -1.42
CA GLU A 204 5.16 -16.51 -2.11
C GLU A 204 4.91 -15.07 -1.64
N HIS A 205 4.98 -14.83 -0.33
CA HIS A 205 4.55 -13.58 0.33
C HIS A 205 5.69 -12.79 0.96
N GLY A 206 6.94 -13.21 0.79
CA GLY A 206 8.10 -12.57 1.41
C GLY A 206 8.21 -11.06 1.13
N ASP A 207 7.92 -10.63 -0.10
CA ASP A 207 7.95 -9.20 -0.46
C ASP A 207 6.79 -8.42 0.15
N ASP A 208 5.60 -9.00 0.22
CA ASP A 208 4.43 -8.36 0.83
C ASP A 208 4.65 -8.15 2.32
N ILE A 209 5.22 -9.15 3.00
CA ILE A 209 5.64 -9.05 4.40
C ILE A 209 6.73 -7.98 4.54
N ALA A 210 7.78 -7.99 3.71
CA ALA A 210 8.85 -6.99 3.78
C ALA A 210 8.34 -5.56 3.50
N MET A 211 7.43 -5.39 2.54
CA MET A 211 6.77 -4.13 2.24
C MET A 211 5.94 -3.63 3.42
N MET A 212 5.26 -4.52 4.14
CA MET A 212 4.53 -4.17 5.35
C MET A 212 5.49 -3.82 6.51
N LEU A 213 6.64 -4.49 6.58
CA LEU A 213 7.70 -4.30 7.58
C LEU A 213 8.76 -3.26 7.17
N PHE A 214 8.43 -2.38 6.24
CA PHE A 214 9.35 -1.40 5.65
C PHE A 214 10.16 -0.52 6.61
N ARG A 215 9.76 -0.40 7.89
CA ARG A 215 10.53 0.36 8.91
C ARG A 215 11.81 -0.35 9.29
N TYR A 216 11.89 -1.63 8.96
CA TYR A 216 12.97 -2.54 9.27
C TYR A 216 13.79 -2.82 8.00
N ASP A 217 15.08 -3.11 8.17
CA ASP A 217 15.95 -3.59 7.09
C ASP A 217 15.65 -5.08 6.83
N CYS A 218 14.74 -5.34 5.89
CA CYS A 218 14.27 -6.69 5.60
C CYS A 218 15.17 -7.39 4.56
N THR A 219 15.67 -8.58 4.91
CA THR A 219 16.29 -9.50 3.96
C THR A 219 15.31 -10.64 3.67
N VAL A 220 14.84 -10.73 2.42
CA VAL A 220 13.92 -11.78 1.97
C VAL A 220 14.69 -12.97 1.41
N VAL A 221 14.35 -14.18 1.86
CA VAL A 221 14.89 -15.46 1.41
C VAL A 221 13.73 -16.33 0.93
N ARG A 222 13.72 -16.69 -0.36
CA ARG A 222 12.57 -17.37 -1.00
C ARG A 222 12.64 -18.89 -0.99
N GLY A 223 13.56 -19.45 -0.21
CA GLY A 223 13.67 -20.90 -0.07
C GLY A 223 15.05 -21.39 0.32
N ILE A 224 15.17 -22.70 0.41
CA ILE A 224 16.34 -23.39 1.00
C ILE A 224 17.65 -23.08 0.26
N ALA A 225 17.63 -22.90 -1.06
CA ALA A 225 18.84 -22.59 -1.82
C ALA A 225 19.40 -21.20 -1.50
N GLU A 226 18.52 -20.19 -1.34
CA GLU A 226 18.89 -18.84 -0.91
C GLU A 226 19.34 -18.83 0.54
N TRP A 227 18.62 -19.54 1.41
CA TRP A 227 18.99 -19.72 2.81
C TRP A 227 20.41 -20.27 2.96
N LYS A 228 20.75 -21.36 2.26
CA LYS A 228 22.10 -21.96 2.31
C LYS A 228 23.19 -20.98 1.86
N ARG A 229 22.91 -20.15 0.85
CA ARG A 229 23.85 -19.11 0.40
C ARG A 229 24.04 -18.04 1.47
N LEU A 230 22.97 -17.57 2.08
CA LEU A 230 23.01 -16.58 3.16
C LEU A 230 23.77 -17.14 4.38
N TRP A 231 23.47 -18.36 4.80
CA TRP A 231 24.12 -19.05 5.92
C TRP A 231 25.62 -19.23 5.69
N ALA A 232 26.01 -19.62 4.47
CA ALA A 232 27.42 -19.78 4.11
C ALA A 232 28.20 -18.46 4.05
N ALA A 233 27.52 -17.32 3.90
CA ALA A 233 28.15 -16.01 3.82
C ALA A 233 28.71 -15.51 5.16
N GLY A 234 28.31 -16.12 6.29
CA GLY A 234 28.86 -15.84 7.60
C GLY A 234 27.81 -15.67 8.69
N PRO A 235 28.21 -15.14 9.86
CA PRO A 235 27.31 -14.95 10.99
C PRO A 235 26.12 -14.06 10.63
N LEU A 236 24.91 -14.54 10.94
CA LEU A 236 23.68 -13.78 10.74
C LEU A 236 23.54 -12.70 11.81
N ARG A 237 23.21 -11.48 11.37
CA ARG A 237 23.00 -10.32 12.25
C ARG A 237 21.62 -9.74 11.97
N PHE A 238 20.62 -10.36 12.57
CA PHE A 238 19.22 -9.93 12.51
C PHE A 238 18.71 -9.68 13.93
N ASP A 239 17.66 -8.88 14.03
CA ASP A 239 16.91 -8.61 15.27
C ASP A 239 15.64 -9.48 15.35
N LEU A 240 15.19 -10.07 14.23
CA LEU A 240 14.10 -11.04 14.18
C LEU A 240 14.24 -11.92 12.94
N ALA A 241 13.85 -13.19 13.05
CA ALA A 241 13.57 -14.05 11.89
C ALA A 241 12.09 -14.43 11.83
N ILE A 242 11.50 -14.25 10.65
CA ILE A 242 10.14 -14.64 10.30
C ILE A 242 10.26 -15.76 9.27
N VAL A 243 9.73 -16.94 9.58
CA VAL A 243 9.89 -18.11 8.71
C VAL A 243 8.52 -18.71 8.43
N ASP A 244 8.15 -18.77 7.15
CA ASP A 244 6.98 -19.53 6.73
C ASP A 244 7.24 -21.03 6.81
N ARG A 245 6.22 -21.79 7.21
CA ARG A 245 6.30 -23.25 7.31
C ARG A 245 6.66 -23.90 5.96
N HIS A 246 6.12 -23.39 4.86
CA HIS A 246 6.18 -24.00 3.53
C HIS A 246 6.90 -23.07 2.56
N LEU A 247 8.10 -23.44 2.11
CA LEU A 247 8.91 -22.61 1.20
C LEU A 247 8.89 -23.15 -0.24
N GLY A 248 7.74 -23.68 -0.66
CA GLY A 248 7.56 -24.33 -1.95
C GLY A 248 6.19 -25.00 -2.04
N SER A 249 6.16 -26.30 -2.35
CA SER A 249 4.88 -27.03 -2.38
C SER A 249 4.27 -27.11 -0.98
N ALA A 250 2.93 -27.07 -0.87
CA ALA A 250 2.20 -27.14 0.41
C ALA A 250 2.46 -28.40 1.28
N VAL A 251 3.15 -29.41 0.75
CA VAL A 251 3.54 -30.64 1.47
C VAL A 251 4.96 -30.55 2.04
N ASP A 252 5.75 -29.55 1.62
CA ASP A 252 7.13 -29.36 2.06
C ASP A 252 7.15 -28.55 3.35
N GLU A 253 7.74 -29.10 4.42
CA GLU A 253 7.90 -28.42 5.71
C GLU A 253 9.33 -27.84 5.87
N SER A 254 9.91 -27.41 4.76
CA SER A 254 11.27 -26.90 4.69
C SER A 254 11.54 -25.69 5.60
N GLY A 255 10.50 -24.94 5.98
CA GLY A 255 10.60 -23.88 7.00
C GLY A 255 11.14 -24.39 8.34
N PHE A 256 10.74 -25.60 8.77
CA PHE A 256 11.25 -26.18 10.02
C PHE A 256 12.74 -26.48 9.98
N ALA A 257 13.29 -26.83 8.81
CA ALA A 257 14.73 -27.05 8.67
C ALA A 257 15.53 -25.75 8.86
N ILE A 258 14.97 -24.62 8.44
CA ILE A 258 15.58 -23.29 8.66
C ILE A 258 15.47 -22.90 10.13
N LEU A 259 14.33 -23.12 10.76
CA LEU A 259 14.13 -22.84 12.18
C LEU A 259 15.07 -23.66 13.07
N ASP A 260 15.26 -24.94 12.76
CA ASP A 260 16.23 -25.80 13.46
C ASP A 260 17.67 -25.29 13.29
N ALA A 261 18.04 -24.84 12.09
CA ALA A 261 19.35 -24.24 11.83
C ALA A 261 19.54 -22.88 12.54
N LEU A 262 18.46 -22.12 12.74
CA LEU A 262 18.48 -20.84 13.47
C LEU A 262 18.46 -21.03 14.99
N ARG A 263 18.32 -22.25 15.50
CA ARG A 263 18.24 -22.52 16.93
C ARG A 263 19.48 -22.01 17.67
N GLY A 264 19.26 -21.29 18.77
CA GLY A 264 20.34 -20.67 19.56
C GLY A 264 20.89 -19.36 18.97
N SER A 265 20.31 -18.86 17.88
CA SER A 265 20.59 -17.49 17.43
C SER A 265 20.19 -16.47 18.49
N PRO A 266 20.91 -15.34 18.63
CA PRO A 266 20.65 -14.35 19.69
C PRO A 266 19.37 -13.53 19.47
N PHE A 267 18.67 -13.74 18.37
CA PHE A 267 17.45 -13.03 18.01
C PHE A 267 16.21 -13.95 18.06
N PRO A 268 15.03 -13.38 18.37
CA PRO A 268 13.77 -14.11 18.35
C PRO A 268 13.48 -14.69 16.95
N ARG A 269 12.76 -15.81 16.94
CA ARG A 269 12.23 -16.45 15.73
C ARG A 269 10.72 -16.54 15.83
N MET A 270 10.05 -16.33 14.71
CA MET A 270 8.61 -16.46 14.58
C MET A 270 8.30 -17.38 13.41
N LEU A 271 7.45 -18.39 13.64
CA LEU A 271 6.90 -19.23 12.59
C LEU A 271 5.62 -18.58 12.05
N ILE A 272 5.44 -18.54 10.74
CA ILE A 272 4.16 -18.23 10.08
C ILE A 272 3.59 -19.52 9.49
N THR A 273 2.30 -19.78 9.73
CA THR A 273 1.61 -20.95 9.16
C THR A 273 0.11 -20.71 8.96
N ALA A 274 -0.48 -21.29 7.92
CA ALA A 274 -1.94 -21.33 7.77
C ALA A 274 -2.61 -22.45 8.59
N ASP A 275 -1.83 -23.44 9.02
CA ASP A 275 -2.36 -24.61 9.72
C ASP A 275 -2.63 -24.30 11.19
N ARG A 276 -3.91 -24.32 11.58
CA ARG A 276 -4.34 -24.16 12.97
C ARG A 276 -4.22 -25.45 13.79
N GLN A 277 -3.96 -26.58 13.15
CA GLN A 277 -3.82 -27.91 13.79
C GLN A 277 -2.37 -28.37 13.92
N ALA A 278 -1.39 -27.49 13.76
CA ALA A 278 0.02 -27.83 13.88
C ALA A 278 0.40 -28.20 15.33
N GLY A 279 0.05 -29.41 15.76
CA GLY A 279 0.45 -30.02 17.03
C GLY A 279 0.04 -29.24 18.29
N ASP A 280 0.60 -29.64 19.42
CA ASP A 280 0.62 -28.81 20.62
C ASP A 280 1.52 -27.60 20.34
N MET A 281 0.94 -26.40 20.37
CA MET A 281 1.67 -25.16 20.10
C MET A 281 2.86 -24.99 21.05
N SER A 282 2.73 -25.46 22.29
CA SER A 282 3.81 -25.44 23.27
C SER A 282 5.00 -26.28 22.79
N ASP A 283 4.73 -27.46 22.23
CA ASP A 283 5.78 -28.34 21.71
C ASP A 283 6.54 -27.68 20.55
N LEU A 284 5.87 -26.94 19.67
CA LEU A 284 6.52 -26.23 18.57
C LEU A 284 7.40 -25.08 19.07
N LEU A 285 6.88 -24.27 20.01
CA LEU A 285 7.62 -23.17 20.61
C LEU A 285 8.91 -23.68 21.27
N ASP A 286 8.82 -24.75 22.06
CA ASP A 286 9.97 -25.33 22.75
C ASP A 286 10.94 -26.03 21.80
N ARG A 287 10.41 -26.81 20.84
CA ARG A 287 11.23 -27.60 19.91
C ARG A 287 12.11 -26.74 19.02
N TYR A 288 11.57 -25.64 18.51
CA TYR A 288 12.25 -24.74 17.58
C TYR A 288 12.72 -23.44 18.24
N ASP A 289 12.51 -23.31 19.56
CA ASP A 289 12.89 -22.15 20.37
C ASP A 289 12.35 -20.85 19.74
N LEU A 290 11.04 -20.87 19.48
CA LEU A 290 10.31 -19.78 18.86
C LEU A 290 9.79 -18.82 19.92
N ALA A 291 9.81 -17.53 19.61
CA ALA A 291 9.17 -16.52 20.45
C ALA A 291 7.64 -16.53 20.30
N THR A 292 7.13 -16.90 19.12
CA THR A 292 5.70 -16.99 18.83
C THR A 292 5.42 -17.75 17.52
N VAL A 293 4.18 -18.14 17.32
CA VAL A 293 3.64 -18.62 16.04
C VAL A 293 2.53 -17.69 15.58
N PHE A 294 2.57 -17.26 14.32
CA PHE A 294 1.55 -16.43 13.70
C PHE A 294 0.71 -17.26 12.72
N HIS A 295 -0.61 -17.28 12.93
CA HIS A 295 -1.53 -18.04 12.09
C HIS A 295 -2.11 -17.19 10.96
N LYS A 296 -1.75 -17.49 9.71
CA LYS A 296 -2.43 -16.98 8.52
C LYS A 296 -3.90 -17.44 8.62
N HIS A 297 -4.87 -16.53 8.73
CA HIS A 297 -6.28 -16.93 8.70
C HIS A 297 -6.71 -17.19 7.26
N ASP A 298 -7.45 -18.28 7.05
CA ASP A 298 -8.20 -18.54 5.81
C ASP A 298 -9.26 -17.43 5.66
N GLY A 299 -8.93 -16.41 4.87
CA GLY A 299 -9.73 -15.18 4.74
C GLY A 299 -8.95 -13.88 4.94
N GLY A 300 -7.64 -13.96 5.21
CA GLY A 300 -6.79 -12.80 5.45
C GLY A 300 -6.94 -12.34 6.90
N ALA A 301 -6.09 -12.85 7.79
CA ALA A 301 -5.90 -12.16 9.06
C ALA A 301 -5.48 -10.72 8.74
N PRO A 302 -5.96 -9.71 9.49
CA PRO A 302 -5.49 -8.35 9.30
C PRO A 302 -3.96 -8.35 9.37
N LEU A 303 -3.32 -7.97 8.27
CA LEU A 303 -1.86 -7.80 8.18
C LEU A 303 -1.30 -6.93 9.34
N SER A 304 -2.15 -6.09 9.95
CA SER A 304 -1.84 -5.34 11.18
C SER A 304 -1.36 -6.20 12.35
N ASP A 305 -1.91 -7.40 12.55
CA ASP A 305 -1.60 -8.22 13.73
C ASP A 305 -0.16 -8.77 13.66
N LEU A 306 0.32 -9.03 12.43
CA LEU A 306 1.70 -9.42 12.19
C LEU A 306 2.65 -8.25 12.50
N LEU A 307 2.32 -7.03 12.07
CA LEU A 307 3.13 -5.84 12.34
C LEU A 307 3.26 -5.55 13.85
N ASP A 308 2.17 -5.63 14.60
CA ASP A 308 2.19 -5.42 16.05
C ASP A 308 2.97 -6.51 16.77
N THR A 309 2.89 -7.75 16.29
CA THR A 309 3.71 -8.86 16.80
C THR A 309 5.19 -8.61 16.56
N VAL A 310 5.57 -8.16 15.36
CA VAL A 310 6.98 -7.83 15.04
C VAL A 310 7.50 -6.71 15.91
N ARG A 311 6.74 -5.62 16.08
CA ARG A 311 7.11 -4.49 16.95
C ARG A 311 7.39 -4.95 18.38
N ARG A 312 6.49 -5.75 18.95
CA ARG A 312 6.66 -6.31 20.30
C ARG A 312 7.94 -7.14 20.41
N LEU A 313 8.29 -7.92 19.38
CA LEU A 313 9.46 -8.78 19.42
C LEU A 313 10.78 -8.04 19.18
N VAL A 314 10.76 -6.92 18.45
CA VAL A 314 11.98 -6.21 18.02
C VAL A 314 12.26 -4.96 18.85
N ASP A 315 11.21 -4.22 19.21
CA ASP A 315 11.34 -2.88 19.81
C ASP A 315 11.18 -2.90 21.35
N GLU A 316 10.60 -3.95 21.93
CA GLU A 316 10.38 -4.09 23.38
C GLU A 316 11.42 -5.01 24.08
N GLN A 317 12.48 -5.43 23.38
CA GLN A 317 13.58 -6.23 23.93
C GLN A 317 14.73 -5.38 24.48
#